data_AF-A0A345ZNY0-F1
#
_entry.id   AF-A0A345ZNY0-F1
#
_cell.length_a   1.000
_cell.length_b   1.000
_cell.length_c   1.000
_cell.angle_alpha   90.00
_cell.angle_beta   90.00
_cell.angle_gamma   90.00
#
_symmetry.space_group_name_H-M   'P 1'
#
loop_
_entity.id
_entity.type
_entity.pdbx_description
1 polymer ?
#
loop_
_entity_poly.entity_id
_entity_poly.type
_entity_poly.pdbx_seq_one_letter_code
_entity_poly.pdbx_strand_id
1 'polypeptide(L)'
;MTGWSTRVKSIAALALLAIGVAPAAHAAGRCLTVVDSVNFYHSATFPYDLPADQDPLFASLDDTPQARDFEAYVRRTYGVSGKIETSCRIALDNEMEMEGDHTMGTVTFHHVQTRYVPQAR
;
A
#
# COMPACT_ATOMS: atom_id res chain seq x y z
N MET A 1 24.29 -44.07 -58.37
CA MET A 1 23.17 -43.12 -58.30
C MET A 1 22.43 -43.35 -56.98
N THR A 2 22.39 -42.31 -56.12
CA THR A 2 21.42 -41.96 -55.05
C THR A 2 20.84 -43.05 -54.13
N GLY A 3 20.79 -42.92 -52.80
CA GLY A 3 20.96 -41.73 -51.98
C GLY A 3 20.79 -42.02 -50.48
N TRP A 4 21.39 -41.17 -49.66
CA TRP A 4 21.23 -41.14 -48.21
C TRP A 4 20.38 -39.91 -47.89
N SER A 5 19.13 -40.11 -47.48
CA SER A 5 18.25 -39.02 -47.03
C SER A 5 18.21 -39.02 -45.51
N THR A 6 19.10 -38.25 -44.91
CA THR A 6 19.11 -37.98 -43.47
C THR A 6 17.98 -36.99 -43.17
N ARG A 7 16.78 -37.49 -42.86
CA ARG A 7 15.68 -36.64 -42.40
C ARG A 7 15.88 -36.31 -40.92
N VAL A 8 16.56 -35.19 -40.67
CA VAL A 8 16.55 -34.52 -39.36
C VAL A 8 15.15 -33.97 -39.15
N LYS A 9 14.36 -34.64 -38.31
CA LYS A 9 13.06 -34.13 -37.86
C LYS A 9 13.33 -33.12 -36.75
N SER A 10 13.34 -31.84 -37.09
CA SER A 10 13.31 -30.75 -36.13
C SER A 10 12.01 -30.84 -35.33
N ILE A 11 12.11 -31.30 -34.08
CA ILE A 11 11.04 -31.20 -33.10
C ILE A 11 11.06 -29.75 -32.64
N ALA A 12 10.12 -28.95 -33.16
CA ALA A 12 9.86 -27.62 -32.64
C ALA A 12 9.39 -27.77 -31.19
N ALA A 13 10.26 -27.41 -30.24
CA ALA A 13 9.88 -27.28 -28.85
C ALA A 13 8.90 -26.11 -28.74
N LEU A 14 7.62 -26.41 -28.50
CA LEU A 14 6.67 -25.43 -27.99
C LEU A 14 7.17 -25.02 -26.60
N ALA A 15 7.86 -23.89 -26.52
CA ALA A 15 8.08 -23.18 -25.28
C ALA A 15 6.71 -22.63 -24.83
N LEU A 16 6.01 -23.38 -23.99
CA LEU A 16 4.93 -22.86 -23.17
C LEU A 16 5.54 -21.73 -22.32
N LEU A 17 5.31 -20.49 -22.76
CA LEU A 17 5.44 -19.31 -21.92
C LEU A 17 4.45 -19.52 -20.77
N ALA A 18 4.93 -20.11 -19.68
CA ALA A 18 4.29 -20.00 -18.39
C ALA A 18 4.19 -18.50 -18.13
N ILE A 19 2.98 -17.95 -18.25
CA ILE A 19 2.63 -16.65 -17.70
C ILE A 19 2.73 -16.86 -16.19
N GLY A 20 3.96 -16.78 -15.67
CA GLY A 20 4.22 -16.67 -14.26
C GLY A 20 3.55 -15.37 -13.85
N VAL A 21 2.38 -15.49 -13.23
CA VAL A 21 1.85 -14.41 -12.41
C VAL A 21 2.94 -14.19 -11.38
N ALA A 22 3.73 -13.14 -11.58
CA ALA A 22 4.80 -12.80 -10.65
C ALA A 22 4.16 -12.70 -9.26
N PRO A 23 4.71 -13.39 -8.24
CA PRO A 23 4.11 -13.40 -6.92
C PRO A 23 3.99 -11.96 -6.44
N ALA A 24 2.79 -11.57 -6.02
CA ALA A 24 2.58 -10.29 -5.34
C ALA A 24 3.53 -10.22 -4.14
N ALA A 25 4.23 -9.10 -3.98
CA ALA A 25 5.10 -8.90 -2.84
C ALA A 25 4.20 -8.59 -1.64
N HIS A 26 4.24 -9.45 -0.62
CA HIS A 26 3.55 -9.19 0.64
C HIS A 26 4.26 -8.05 1.37
N ALA A 27 3.53 -6.97 1.66
CA ALA A 27 4.02 -5.80 2.36
C ALA A 27 3.07 -5.39 3.49
N ALA A 28 3.49 -4.42 4.31
CA ALA A 28 2.64 -3.78 5.30
C ALA A 28 2.29 -2.37 4.82
N GLY A 29 1.02 -2.01 4.78
CA GLY A 29 0.54 -0.65 4.54
C GLY A 29 0.27 0.10 5.83
N ARG A 30 0.29 1.43 5.78
CA ARG A 30 -0.16 2.33 6.85
C ARG A 30 -0.79 3.57 6.25
N CYS A 31 -1.80 4.10 6.93
CA CYS A 31 -2.50 5.32 6.54
C CYS A 31 -2.30 6.44 7.56
N LEU A 32 -2.29 7.67 7.05
CA LEU A 32 -2.35 8.93 7.77
C LEU A 32 -3.52 9.74 7.23
N THR A 33 -4.40 10.18 8.11
CA THR A 33 -5.46 11.14 7.82
C THR A 33 -5.16 12.44 8.55
N VAL A 34 -5.08 13.54 7.80
CA VAL A 34 -4.84 14.89 8.30
C VAL A 34 -6.14 15.68 8.24
N VAL A 35 -6.53 16.31 9.35
CA VAL A 35 -7.72 17.16 9.46
C VAL A 35 -7.30 18.57 9.82
N ASP A 36 -7.74 19.52 9.00
CA ASP A 36 -7.47 20.96 9.13
C ASP A 36 -5.99 21.31 9.26
N SER A 37 -5.11 20.43 8.76
CA SER A 37 -3.64 20.54 8.83
C SER A 37 -3.05 20.51 10.25
N VAL A 38 -3.85 20.19 11.28
CA VAL A 38 -3.41 20.21 12.68
C VAL A 38 -3.70 18.91 13.45
N ASN A 39 -4.62 18.08 12.98
CA ASN A 39 -4.88 16.78 13.61
C ASN A 39 -4.44 15.64 12.67
N PHE A 40 -3.60 14.74 13.16
CA PHE A 40 -2.96 13.66 12.42
C PHE A 40 -3.40 12.33 13.04
N TYR A 41 -4.17 11.55 12.31
CA TYR A 41 -4.66 10.25 12.73
C TYR A 41 -3.93 9.17 11.95
N HIS A 42 -3.23 8.30 12.66
CA HIS A 42 -2.45 7.21 12.08
C HIS A 42 -3.18 5.87 12.27
N SER A 43 -3.22 5.04 11.23
CA SER A 43 -3.72 3.67 11.32
C SER A 43 -2.69 2.76 12.00
N ALA A 44 -3.13 1.59 12.47
CA ALA A 44 -2.22 0.46 12.63
C ALA A 44 -1.72 -0.01 11.25
N THR A 45 -0.59 -0.69 11.23
CA THR A 45 -0.10 -1.36 10.02
C THR A 45 -1.05 -2.49 9.62
N PHE A 46 -1.27 -2.67 8.32
CA PHE A 46 -2.14 -3.71 7.77
C PHE A 46 -1.42 -4.49 6.67
N PRO A 47 -1.71 -5.79 6.48
CA PRO A 47 -1.15 -6.55 5.37
C PRO A 47 -1.66 -5.99 4.04
N TYR A 48 -0.78 -5.90 3.05
CA TYR A 48 -1.11 -5.44 1.71
C TYR A 48 -0.30 -6.19 0.66
N ASP A 49 -0.98 -6.70 -0.36
CA ASP A 49 -0.35 -7.35 -1.51
C ASP A 49 0.02 -6.30 -2.56
N LEU A 50 1.31 -6.05 -2.73
CA LEU A 50 1.80 -5.16 -3.77
C LEU A 50 1.83 -5.87 -5.13
N PRO A 51 1.30 -5.22 -6.19
CA PRO A 51 1.54 -5.66 -7.56
C PRO A 51 3.04 -5.78 -7.84
N ALA A 52 3.43 -6.83 -8.58
CA ALA A 52 4.84 -7.16 -8.80
C ALA A 52 5.63 -6.09 -9.60
N ASP A 53 4.92 -5.16 -10.24
CA ASP A 53 5.47 -4.02 -11.00
C ASP A 53 5.66 -2.75 -10.16
N GLN A 54 5.27 -2.77 -8.87
CA GLN A 54 5.41 -1.63 -7.97
C GLN A 54 6.64 -1.74 -7.06
N ASP A 55 7.22 -0.58 -6.75
CA ASP A 55 8.35 -0.49 -5.82
C ASP A 55 7.87 -0.69 -4.37
N PRO A 56 8.35 -1.72 -3.65
CA PRO A 56 7.92 -2.02 -2.30
C PRO A 56 8.29 -0.94 -1.27
N LEU A 57 9.18 0.00 -1.58
CA LEU A 57 9.59 1.08 -0.67
C LEU A 57 8.81 2.38 -0.87
N PHE A 58 8.24 2.59 -2.06
CA PHE A 58 7.67 3.89 -2.46
C PHE A 58 6.27 3.82 -3.03
N ALA A 59 5.67 2.63 -3.11
CA ALA A 59 4.31 2.48 -3.60
C ALA A 59 3.31 3.29 -2.75
N SER A 60 2.49 4.09 -3.46
CA SER A 60 1.34 4.76 -2.87
C SER A 60 0.16 3.80 -2.82
N LEU A 61 -0.58 3.87 -1.71
CA LEU A 61 -1.82 3.15 -1.46
C LEU A 61 -3.01 4.11 -1.36
N ASP A 62 -2.86 5.37 -1.79
CA ASP A 62 -3.85 6.43 -1.58
C ASP A 62 -5.22 6.11 -2.25
N ASP A 63 -5.21 5.43 -3.40
CA ASP A 63 -6.43 5.11 -4.16
C ASP A 63 -7.12 3.79 -3.72
N THR A 64 -6.55 3.12 -2.72
CA THR A 64 -7.02 1.80 -2.27
C THR A 64 -8.32 1.90 -1.46
N PRO A 65 -9.13 0.81 -1.39
CA PRO A 65 -10.27 0.74 -0.48
C PRO A 65 -9.90 0.98 0.99
N GLN A 66 -8.70 0.57 1.40
CA GLN A 66 -8.17 0.76 2.75
C GLN A 66 -8.03 2.25 3.10
N ALA A 67 -7.59 3.10 2.17
CA ALA A 67 -7.50 4.54 2.38
C ALA A 67 -8.87 5.16 2.65
N ARG A 68 -9.87 4.79 1.85
CA ARG A 68 -11.26 5.24 2.01
C ARG A 68 -11.89 4.73 3.30
N ASP A 69 -11.66 3.48 3.67
CA ASP A 69 -12.15 2.87 4.92
C ASP A 69 -11.55 3.58 6.15
N PHE A 70 -10.26 3.91 6.11
CA PHE A 70 -9.61 4.63 7.20
C PHE A 70 -10.14 6.06 7.35
N GLU A 71 -10.28 6.80 6.25
CA GLU A 71 -10.86 8.14 6.31
C GLU A 71 -12.28 8.11 6.92
N ALA A 72 -13.11 7.16 6.47
CA ALA A 72 -14.46 6.99 6.98
C ALA A 72 -14.47 6.64 8.49
N TYR A 73 -13.55 5.79 8.92
CA TYR A 73 -13.35 5.48 10.34
C TYR A 73 -13.01 6.74 11.15
N VAL A 74 -12.06 7.57 10.69
CA VAL A 74 -11.66 8.80 11.38
C VAL A 74 -12.83 9.79 11.48
N ARG A 75 -13.53 10.03 10.37
CA ARG A 75 -14.73 10.90 10.33
C ARG A 75 -15.78 10.46 11.33
N ARG A 76 -16.11 9.16 11.35
CA ARG A 76 -17.15 8.62 12.24
C ARG A 76 -16.73 8.62 13.70
N THR A 77 -15.49 8.23 13.99
CA THR A 77 -15.04 7.97 15.37
C THR A 77 -14.71 9.25 16.11
N TYR A 78 -14.09 10.22 15.43
CA TYR A 78 -13.66 11.48 16.04
C TYR A 78 -14.59 12.66 15.73
N GLY A 79 -15.66 12.43 14.95
CA GLY A 79 -16.67 13.46 14.66
C GLY A 79 -16.13 14.66 13.87
N VAL A 80 -15.09 14.45 13.07
CA VAL A 80 -14.40 15.52 12.34
C VAL A 80 -15.15 15.90 11.05
N SER A 81 -15.33 17.21 10.82
CA SER A 81 -16.03 17.77 9.65
C SER A 81 -15.17 18.73 8.81
N GLY A 82 -13.93 18.98 9.21
CA GLY A 82 -12.98 19.87 8.53
C GLY A 82 -12.43 19.33 7.21
N LYS A 83 -11.48 20.08 6.64
CA LYS A 83 -10.76 19.65 5.42
C LYS A 83 -9.94 18.42 5.78
N ILE A 84 -10.19 17.32 5.08
CA ILE A 84 -9.51 16.06 5.29
C ILE A 84 -8.60 15.74 4.12
N GLU A 85 -7.42 15.23 4.41
CA GLU A 85 -6.50 14.66 3.43
C GLU A 85 -6.01 13.33 3.98
N THR A 86 -6.24 12.24 3.24
CA THR A 86 -5.79 10.90 3.64
C THR A 86 -4.72 10.43 2.68
N SER A 87 -3.60 9.94 3.20
CA SER A 87 -2.56 9.27 2.43
C SER A 87 -2.20 7.94 3.07
N CYS A 88 -2.02 6.91 2.24
CA CYS A 88 -1.59 5.58 2.64
C CYS A 88 -0.40 5.14 1.81
N ARG A 89 0.57 4.48 2.45
CA ARG A 89 1.83 4.05 1.83
C ARG A 89 2.27 2.73 2.43
N ILE A 90 3.30 2.13 1.85
CA ILE A 90 4.01 1.04 2.49
C ILE A 90 4.68 1.55 3.77
N ALA A 91 4.42 0.85 4.87
CA ALA A 91 5.07 1.07 6.15
C ALA A 91 6.50 0.55 6.07
N LEU A 92 7.47 1.43 6.28
CA LEU A 92 8.87 1.05 6.38
C LEU A 92 9.17 0.64 7.83
N ASP A 93 9.98 -0.40 8.00
CA ASP A 93 10.52 -0.75 9.32
C ASP A 93 11.23 0.48 9.89
N ASN A 94 10.85 0.88 11.11
CA ASN A 94 11.33 2.06 11.86
C ASN A 94 10.68 3.42 11.54
N GLU A 95 9.56 3.50 10.82
CA GLU A 95 8.80 4.75 10.84
C GLU A 95 8.24 5.00 12.25
N MET A 96 8.73 6.04 12.92
CA MET A 96 8.25 6.42 14.25
C MET A 96 6.73 6.60 14.24
N GLU A 97 6.05 5.82 15.07
CA GLU A 97 4.68 6.12 15.50
C GLU A 97 4.76 7.31 16.46
N MET A 98 4.16 8.43 16.07
CA MET A 98 4.07 9.62 16.91
C MET A 98 2.69 9.67 17.55
N GLU A 99 2.65 9.83 18.87
CA GLU A 99 1.43 10.05 19.63
C GLU A 99 1.65 11.22 20.58
N GLY A 100 0.66 12.10 20.69
CA GLY A 100 0.67 13.26 21.56
C GLY A 100 0.68 14.58 20.81
N ASP A 101 0.85 15.65 21.57
CA ASP A 101 0.74 17.02 21.07
C ASP A 101 2.14 17.63 20.87
N HIS A 102 2.33 18.31 19.75
CA HIS A 102 3.54 19.06 19.44
C HIS A 102 3.21 20.50 19.08
N THR A 103 3.85 21.46 19.74
CA THR A 103 3.63 22.89 19.46
C THR A 103 4.80 23.46 18.67
N MET A 104 4.51 24.09 17.53
CA MET A 104 5.47 24.88 16.75
C MET A 104 4.96 26.32 16.63
N GLY A 105 5.59 27.26 17.35
CA GLY A 105 5.09 28.62 17.45
C GLY A 105 3.76 28.68 18.20
N THR A 106 2.71 29.19 17.55
CA THR A 106 1.35 29.29 18.12
C THR A 106 0.42 28.16 17.67
N VAL A 107 0.92 27.19 16.90
CA VAL A 107 0.13 26.08 16.36
C VAL A 107 0.46 24.81 17.15
N THR A 108 -0.58 24.12 17.59
CA THR A 108 -0.45 22.79 18.20
C THR A 108 -0.93 21.75 17.19
N PHE A 109 -0.08 20.76 16.95
CA PHE A 109 -0.36 19.59 16.14
C PHE A 109 -0.70 18.42 17.08
N HIS A 110 -1.75 17.70 16.77
CA HIS A 110 -2.25 16.57 17.55
C HIS A 110 -2.01 15.28 16.77
N HIS A 111 -1.20 14.37 17.31
CA HIS A 111 -0.97 13.06 16.70
C HIS A 111 -1.67 11.96 17.50
N VAL A 112 -2.46 11.14 16.81
CA VAL A 112 -3.27 10.07 17.41
C VAL A 112 -2.99 8.74 16.70
N GLN A 113 -2.48 7.76 17.44
CA GLN A 113 -2.35 6.38 16.97
C GLN A 113 -3.65 5.61 17.21
N THR A 114 -4.46 5.44 16.16
CA THR A 114 -5.85 4.98 16.29
C THR A 114 -6.03 3.49 16.59
N ARG A 115 -4.95 2.69 16.48
CA ARG A 115 -4.95 1.21 16.53
C ARG A 115 -5.87 0.51 15.51
N TYR A 116 -6.60 1.25 14.69
CA TYR A 116 -7.50 0.72 13.68
C TYR A 116 -6.70 0.11 12.52
N VAL A 117 -7.06 -1.11 12.12
CA VAL A 117 -6.49 -1.81 10.96
C VAL A 117 -7.49 -1.70 9.80
N PRO A 118 -7.23 -0.85 8.79
CA PRO A 118 -8.11 -0.69 7.63
C PRO A 118 -8.38 -2.01 6.91
N GLN A 119 -9.63 -2.20 6.50
CA GLN A 119 -10.06 -3.40 5.80
C GLN A 119 -10.41 -3.02 4.36
N ALA A 120 -10.04 -3.86 3.38
CA ALA A 120 -10.58 -3.75 2.04
C ALA A 120 -12.06 -4.18 2.11
N ARG A 121 -12.97 -3.19 2.12
CA ARG A 121 -14.41 -3.43 2.07
C ARG A 121 -14.94 -3.24 0.64
#